data_AF-A0A2W6AK82-F1
#
_entry.id   AF-A0A2W6AK82-F1
#
_cell.length_a   1.000
_cell.length_b   1.000
_cell.length_c   1.000
_cell.angle_alpha   90.00
_cell.angle_beta   90.00
_cell.angle_gamma   90.00
#
_symmetry.space_group_name_H-M   'P 1'
#
loop_
_entity.id
_entity.type
_entity.pdbx_description
1 polymer ?
#
loop_
_entity_poly.entity_id
_entity_poly.type
_entity_poly.pdbx_seq_one_letter_code
_entity_poly.pdbx_strand_id
1 'polypeptide(L)'
;MIRGVLYLLAAGVAWMGEGFAFSRFLMFVPWQTVAMVVVYAVLFGVACWQFSRLARRHPASDGTLPFWRYVSLAPQLTLVAGSFLSLPILIALLAIGKLF
;
A
#
# COMPACT_ATOMS: atom_id res chain seq x y z
N MET A 1 18.29 1.29 10.17
CA MET A 1 17.27 1.93 9.29
C MET A 1 17.06 1.16 7.98
N ILE A 2 18.11 0.58 7.37
CA ILE A 2 18.06 -0.19 6.12
C ILE A 2 16.98 -1.28 6.09
N ARG A 3 16.82 -2.08 7.16
CA ARG A 3 15.81 -3.16 7.22
C ARG A 3 14.37 -2.66 7.07
N GLY A 4 14.01 -1.52 7.67
CA GLY A 4 12.67 -0.95 7.54
C GLY A 4 12.35 -0.48 6.12
N VAL A 5 13.34 0.09 5.44
CA VAL A 5 13.24 0.47 4.02
C VAL A 5 13.05 -0.77 3.15
N LEU A 6 13.79 -1.85 3.42
CA LEU A 6 13.63 -3.12 2.70
C LEU A 6 12.23 -3.72 2.89
N TYR A 7 11.67 -3.69 4.10
CA TYR A 7 10.29 -4.15 4.34
C TYR A 7 9.24 -3.28 3.64
N LEU A 8 9.46 -1.96 3.62
CA LEU A 8 8.58 -1.02 2.92
C LEU A 8 8.61 -1.25 1.40
N LEU A 9 9.80 -1.49 0.84
CA LEU A 9 9.98 -1.84 -0.57
C LEU A 9 9.35 -3.18 -0.90
N ALA A 10 9.58 -4.22 -0.09
CA ALA A 10 8.99 -5.54 -0.28
C ALA A 10 7.45 -5.49 -0.24
N ALA A 11 6.88 -4.72 0.70
CA ALA A 11 5.44 -4.50 0.77
C ALA A 11 4.93 -3.71 -0.44
N GLY A 12 5.66 -2.68 -0.88
CA GLY A 12 5.32 -1.94 -2.10
C GLY A 12 5.29 -2.83 -3.35
N VAL A 13 6.27 -3.71 -3.51
CA VAL A 13 6.33 -4.68 -4.61
C VAL A 13 5.16 -5.67 -4.54
N ALA A 14 4.90 -6.24 -3.36
CA ALA A 14 3.78 -7.17 -3.17
C ALA A 14 2.43 -6.49 -3.47
N TRP A 15 2.25 -5.25 -3.02
CA TRP A 15 1.01 -4.50 -3.21
C TRP A 15 0.78 -4.11 -4.67
N MET A 16 1.84 -3.71 -5.40
CA MET A 16 1.77 -3.48 -6.84
C MET A 16 1.48 -4.78 -7.62
N GLY A 17 2.05 -5.90 -7.17
CA GLY A 17 1.75 -7.23 -7.70
C GLY A 17 0.27 -7.61 -7.52
N GLU A 18 -0.30 -7.35 -6.34
CA GLU A 18 -1.73 -7.51 -6.07
C GLU A 18 -2.59 -6.63 -6.99
N GLY A 19 -2.26 -5.34 -7.10
CA GLY A 19 -2.97 -4.40 -7.96
C GLY A 19 -2.99 -4.83 -9.43
N PHE A 20 -1.87 -5.35 -9.93
CA PHE A 20 -1.79 -5.92 -11.27
C PHE A 20 -2.67 -7.17 -11.41
N ALA A 21 -2.58 -8.12 -10.48
CA ALA A 21 -3.39 -9.33 -10.50
C ALA A 21 -4.90 -9.01 -10.49
N PHE A 22 -5.34 -8.07 -9.65
CA PHE A 22 -6.72 -7.59 -9.62
C PHE A 22 -7.15 -6.93 -10.93
N SER A 23 -6.29 -6.08 -11.51
CA SER A 23 -6.61 -5.42 -12.79
C SER A 23 -6.84 -6.44 -13.92
N ARG A 24 -6.08 -7.54 -13.93
CA ARG A 24 -6.24 -8.63 -14.89
C ARG A 24 -7.47 -9.49 -14.60
N PHE A 25 -7.69 -9.84 -13.33
CA PHE A 25 -8.86 -10.62 -12.90
C PHE A 25 -10.19 -9.91 -13.19
N LEU A 26 -10.24 -8.60 -12.99
CA LEU A 26 -11.45 -7.79 -13.22
C LEU A 26 -11.58 -7.30 -14.67
N MET A 27 -10.67 -7.69 -15.56
CA MET A 27 -10.64 -7.29 -16.97
C MET A 27 -10.70 -5.76 -17.16
N PHE A 28 -9.91 -5.03 -16.37
CA PHE A 28 -9.89 -3.58 -16.44
C PHE A 28 -9.43 -3.08 -17.81
N VAL A 29 -10.14 -2.08 -18.33
CA VAL A 29 -9.72 -1.35 -19.52
C VAL A 29 -8.55 -0.41 -19.18
N PRO A 30 -7.73 0.02 -20.17
CA PRO A 30 -6.45 0.67 -19.90
C PRO A 30 -6.52 1.88 -18.95
N TRP A 31 -7.58 2.70 -19.05
CA TRP A 31 -7.74 3.87 -18.17
C TRP A 31 -8.04 3.48 -16.71
N GLN A 32 -8.77 2.39 -16.46
CA GLN A 32 -9.04 1.89 -15.11
C GLN A 32 -7.77 1.37 -14.46
N THR A 33 -6.90 0.73 -15.25
CA THR A 33 -5.57 0.30 -14.80
C THR A 33 -4.71 1.51 -14.40
N VAL A 34 -4.67 2.56 -15.23
CA VAL A 34 -3.95 3.80 -14.90
C VAL A 34 -4.50 4.46 -13.64
N ALA A 35 -5.83 4.56 -13.51
CA ALA A 35 -6.47 5.11 -12.32
C ALA A 35 -6.10 4.33 -11.04
N MET A 36 -6.10 2.99 -11.09
CA MET A 36 -5.70 2.16 -9.96
C MET A 36 -4.23 2.31 -9.61
N VAL A 37 -3.33 2.43 -10.60
CA VAL A 37 -1.91 2.69 -10.36
C VAL A 37 -1.72 4.00 -9.59
N VAL A 38 -2.44 5.06 -9.97
CA VAL A 38 -2.40 6.35 -9.26
C VAL A 38 -2.90 6.20 -7.83
N VAL A 39 -4.03 5.50 -7.62
CA VAL A 39 -4.58 5.26 -6.28
C VAL A 39 -3.57 4.50 -5.41
N TYR A 40 -3.00 3.40 -5.91
CA TYR A 40 -2.00 2.63 -5.16
C TYR A 40 -0.75 3.45 -4.88
N ALA A 41 -0.28 4.27 -5.81
CA ALA A 41 0.87 5.16 -5.60
C ALA A 41 0.61 6.20 -4.50
N VAL A 42 -0.59 6.81 -4.48
CA VAL A 42 -0.99 7.76 -3.43
C VAL A 42 -1.05 7.07 -2.07
N LEU A 43 -1.72 5.92 -1.98
CA LEU A 43 -1.84 5.17 -0.72
C LEU A 43 -0.47 4.72 -0.20
N PHE A 44 0.42 4.28 -1.08
CA PHE A 44 1.81 3.94 -0.74
C PHE A 44 2.59 5.16 -0.25
N GLY A 45 2.45 6.31 -0.90
CA GLY A 45 3.07 7.57 -0.47
C GLY A 45 2.60 8.01 0.91
N VAL A 46 1.30 7.90 1.21
CA VAL A 46 0.73 8.17 2.54
C VAL A 46 1.32 7.24 3.59
N ALA A 47 1.44 5.94 3.29
CA ALA A 47 2.04 4.97 4.21
C ALA A 47 3.52 5.28 4.49
N CYS A 48 4.30 5.60 3.45
CA CYS A 48 5.68 6.05 3.58
C CYS A 48 5.80 7.31 4.46
N TRP A 49 4.89 8.27 4.27
CA TRP A 49 4.87 9.51 5.06
C TRP A 49 4.52 9.26 6.53
N GLN A 50 3.51 8.45 6.81
CA GLN A 50 3.14 8.06 8.18
C GLN A 50 4.29 7.33 8.87
N PHE A 51 4.94 6.40 8.16
CA PHE A 51 6.12 5.69 8.64
C PHE A 51 7.27 6.65 8.99
N SER A 52 7.59 7.57 8.08
CA SER A 52 8.63 8.58 8.26
C SER A 52 8.34 9.51 9.45
N ARG A 53 7.06 9.83 9.67
CA ARG A 53 6.60 10.62 10.82
C ARG A 53 6.73 9.84 12.13
N LEU A 54 6.34 8.57 12.15
CA LEU A 54 6.45 7.70 13.32
C LEU A 54 7.91 7.48 13.71
N ALA A 55 8.78 7.25 12.72
CA ALA A 55 10.21 7.07 12.93
C ALA A 55 10.91 8.30 13.52
N ARG A 56 10.47 9.51 13.17
CA ARG A 56 11.00 10.76 13.75
C ARG A 56 10.54 11.00 15.19
N ARG A 57 9.38 10.47 15.60
CA ARG A 57 8.80 10.68 16.95
C ARG A 57 9.38 9.74 18.01
N HIS A 58 9.96 8.62 17.61
CA HIS A 58 10.58 7.64 18.51
C HIS A 58 12.04 7.39 18.10
N PRO A 59 12.95 8.36 18.36
CA PRO A 59 14.37 8.11 18.22
C PRO A 59 14.76 6.94 19.15
N ALA A 60 15.60 6.05 18.66
CA ALA A 60 15.92 4.75 19.27
C ALA A 60 16.78 4.87 20.55
N SER A 61 16.34 5.62 21.56
CA SER A 61 16.95 5.61 22.89
C SER A 61 16.33 4.50 23.74
N ASP A 62 17.16 3.50 24.02
CA ASP A 62 17.09 2.57 25.14
C ASP A 62 15.96 1.53 25.15
N GLY A 63 16.34 0.26 24.88
CA GLY A 63 15.47 -0.92 25.08
C GLY A 63 14.63 -1.36 23.89
N THR A 64 15.00 -0.98 22.66
CA THR A 64 14.17 -1.04 21.44
C THR A 64 13.91 -2.45 20.87
N LEU A 65 13.05 -3.22 21.54
CA LEU A 65 12.23 -4.27 20.96
C LEU A 65 10.76 -3.88 21.27
N PRO A 66 10.15 -2.93 20.53
CA PRO A 66 9.34 -3.32 19.38
C PRO A 66 9.22 -2.26 18.25
N PHE A 67 10.05 -1.22 18.19
CA PHE A 67 9.96 -0.24 17.09
C PHE A 67 10.12 -0.91 15.71
N TRP A 68 11.06 -1.85 15.59
CA TRP A 68 11.24 -2.66 14.39
C TRP A 68 10.05 -3.55 14.07
N ARG A 69 9.31 -4.03 15.08
CA ARG A 69 8.07 -4.82 14.90
C ARG A 69 6.95 -3.95 14.35
N TYR A 70 6.78 -2.73 14.87
CA TYR A 70 5.86 -1.75 14.30
C TYR A 70 6.25 -1.35 12.88
N VAL A 71 7.55 -1.22 12.61
CA VAL A 71 8.10 -0.92 11.29
C VAL A 71 7.88 -2.05 10.29
N SER A 72 7.92 -3.32 10.72
CA SER A 72 7.58 -4.47 9.86
C SER A 72 6.07 -4.70 9.75
N LEU A 73 5.29 -4.31 10.75
CA LEU A 73 3.83 -4.43 10.78
C LEU A 73 3.14 -3.32 9.97
N ALA A 74 3.63 -2.09 9.98
CA ALA A 74 3.00 -0.97 9.28
C ALA A 74 2.84 -1.20 7.76
N PRO A 75 3.82 -1.76 7.03
CA PRO A 75 3.66 -2.10 5.63
C PRO A 75 2.66 -3.24 5.43
N GLN A 76 2.63 -4.24 6.31
CA GLN A 76 1.65 -5.34 6.25
C GLN A 76 0.23 -4.87 6.54
N LEU A 77 0.06 -4.00 7.55
CA LEU A 77 -1.22 -3.36 7.85
C LEU A 77 -1.65 -2.43 6.73
N THR A 78 -0.70 -1.74 6.07
CA THR A 78 -0.99 -0.92 4.89
C THR A 78 -1.40 -1.79 3.72
N LEU A 79 -0.79 -2.96 3.54
CA LEU A 79 -1.14 -3.90 2.48
C LEU A 79 -2.54 -4.48 2.76
N VAL A 80 -2.80 -4.96 3.98
CA VAL A 80 -4.13 -5.46 4.38
C VAL A 80 -5.19 -4.36 4.30
N ALA A 81 -5.01 -3.25 5.03
CA ALA A 81 -5.96 -2.15 5.04
C ALA A 81 -6.10 -1.49 3.66
N GLY A 82 -5.02 -1.39 2.91
CA GLY A 82 -4.98 -0.87 1.54
C GLY A 82 -5.72 -1.76 0.56
N SER A 83 -5.60 -3.08 0.69
CA SER A 83 -6.35 -4.04 -0.12
C SER A 83 -7.85 -3.98 0.23
N PHE A 84 -8.21 -3.87 1.52
CA PHE A 84 -9.61 -3.65 1.92
C PHE A 84 -10.16 -2.27 1.51
N LEU A 85 -9.37 -1.19 1.59
CA LEU A 85 -9.75 0.16 1.15
C LEU A 85 -9.86 0.25 -0.38
N SER A 86 -9.08 -0.56 -1.10
CA SER A 86 -9.13 -0.60 -2.56
C SER A 86 -10.36 -1.35 -3.07
N LEU A 87 -10.99 -2.24 -2.28
CA LEU A 87 -12.20 -2.98 -2.69
C LEU A 87 -13.38 -2.05 -3.08
N PRO A 88 -13.81 -1.07 -2.27
CA PRO A 88 -14.88 -0.15 -2.67
C PRO A 88 -14.54 0.61 -3.95
N ILE A 89 -13.28 1.02 -4.11
CA ILE A 89 -12.79 1.74 -5.29
C ILE A 89 -12.80 0.84 -6.53
N LEU A 90 -12.35 -0.41 -6.39
CA LEU A 90 -12.39 -1.44 -7.43
C LEU A 90 -13.83 -1.74 -7.86
N ILE A 91 -14.76 -1.87 -6.92
CA ILE A 91 -16.18 -2.08 -7.20
C ILE A 91 -16.78 -0.88 -7.94
N ALA A 92 -16.48 0.34 -7.50
CA ALA A 92 -16.95 1.56 -8.15
C ALA A 92 -16.42 1.68 -9.59
N LEU A 93 -15.13 1.43 -9.80
CA LEU A 93 -14.52 1.46 -11.14
C LEU A 93 -15.09 0.39 -12.05
N LEU A 94 -15.33 -0.83 -11.54
CA LEU A 94 -15.97 -1.90 -12.30
C LEU A 94 -17.40 -1.51 -12.70
N ALA A 95 -18.17 -0.92 -11.79
CA ALA A 95 -19.53 -0.46 -12.09
C ALA A 95 -19.54 0.65 -13.14
N ILE A 96 -18.60 1.60 -13.07
CA ILE A 96 -18.44 2.66 -14.08
C ILE A 96 -18.02 2.08 -15.42
N GLY A 97 -17.07 1.14 -15.45
CA GLY A 97 -16.61 0.53 -16.71
C GLY A 97 -17.64 -0.36 -17.40
N LYS A 98 -18.69 -0.82 -16.69
CA LYS A 98 -19.82 -1.53 -17.32
C LYS A 98 -20.84 -0.58 -17.97
N LEU A 99 -20.73 0.73 -17.74
CA LEU A 99 -21.62 1.75 -18.30
C LEU A 99 -21.11 2.33 -19.64
N PHE A 100 -19.86 2.05 -20.00
CA PHE A 100 -19.19 2.49 -21.23
C PHE A 100 -18.71 1.30 -22.04
#